data_AF-A0A9P3TVJ4-F1
#
_entry.id   AF-A0A9P3TVJ4-F1
#
_cell.length_a   1.000
_cell.length_b   1.000
_cell.length_c   1.000
_cell.angle_alpha   90.00
_cell.angle_beta   90.00
_cell.angle_gamma   90.00
#
_symmetry.space_group_name_H-M   'P 1'
#
loop_
_entity.id
_entity.type
_entity.pdbx_description
1 polymer ?
#
loop_
_entity_poly.entity_id
_entity_poly.type
_entity_poly.pdbx_seq_one_letter_code
_entity_poly.pdbx_strand_id
1 'polypeptide(L)'
;MKKIRKLATKLLIATMVLTSCMSVTVYGMTAKDVTAKTPKSYVAGTNSIYGPKLSQAQLNSVAQATADFMNKKITKNMTTDAKIMVAYNHIKNNTTYVDWNAAEGANTAYTLVTKKGACSGMCRSMKALCDAMGIECYYVHSIANDHQWNLIRFGDGRLYHVDIDANKSAGKDIIYKSLAHPLPFDKNAYPAVGAVKVQKPASPGKHTMLADQEGAILNEVYGNNMKPQNKMYEGVPCSSIDSSINTIKFTSSNSNLDPSKHTISVIGFMKTPYGMVALAPDSNPVSYPFEYDKPFSLDFTGKNRSAAELSKYCKKNNIIIKVEIGETASNSGRGMVAYARYVN
;
A
#
# COMPACT_ATOMS: atom_id res chain seq x y z
N MET A 1 -11.38 -65.35 3.34
CA MET A 1 -10.38 -64.55 2.59
C MET A 1 -10.61 -63.08 2.86
N LYS A 2 -9.65 -62.42 3.53
CA LYS A 2 -9.66 -61.01 3.94
C LYS A 2 -9.38 -60.09 2.76
N LYS A 3 -9.78 -58.80 2.89
CA LYS A 3 -9.33 -57.57 2.19
C LYS A 3 -10.44 -56.97 1.30
N ILE A 4 -10.78 -55.67 1.30
CA ILE A 4 -10.25 -54.43 1.89
C ILE A 4 -11.43 -53.43 1.97
N ARG A 5 -11.68 -52.83 3.14
CA ARG A 5 -12.23 -51.47 3.27
C ARG A 5 -11.04 -50.51 3.26
N LYS A 6 -11.07 -49.44 2.46
CA LYS A 6 -10.45 -48.12 2.72
C LYS A 6 -10.77 -47.19 1.55
N LEU A 7 -11.66 -46.22 1.78
CA LEU A 7 -11.33 -44.83 2.13
C LEU A 7 -11.07 -44.01 0.86
N ALA A 8 -12.12 -43.31 0.41
CA ALA A 8 -12.01 -42.20 -0.52
C ALA A 8 -11.25 -41.06 0.17
N THR A 9 -9.94 -41.02 -0.03
CA THR A 9 -9.09 -39.93 0.46
C THR A 9 -9.22 -38.75 -0.51
N LYS A 10 -9.76 -37.65 0.02
CA LYS A 10 -9.80 -36.31 -0.56
C LYS A 10 -8.45 -35.96 -1.20
N LEU A 11 -8.45 -35.70 -2.50
CA LEU A 11 -7.33 -35.11 -3.21
C LEU A 11 -7.28 -33.61 -2.88
N LEU A 12 -6.68 -33.27 -1.73
CA LEU A 12 -6.21 -31.92 -1.45
C LEU A 12 -4.95 -31.72 -2.30
N ILE A 13 -5.11 -31.10 -3.47
CA ILE A 13 -3.98 -30.57 -4.24
C ILE A 13 -3.47 -29.37 -3.45
N ALA A 14 -2.59 -29.64 -2.50
CA ALA A 14 -1.71 -28.62 -1.94
C ALA A 14 -0.70 -28.27 -3.04
N THR A 15 -0.98 -27.21 -3.80
CA THR A 15 0.04 -26.53 -4.59
C THR A 15 1.12 -26.03 -3.63
N MET A 16 2.13 -26.85 -3.39
CA MET A 16 3.43 -26.40 -2.93
C MET A 16 4.02 -25.55 -4.05
N VAL A 17 3.73 -24.25 -4.00
CA VAL A 17 4.57 -23.26 -4.68
C VAL A 17 5.93 -23.38 -4.01
N LEU A 18 6.90 -23.96 -4.71
CA LEU A 18 8.32 -23.77 -4.43
C LEU A 18 8.62 -22.29 -4.66
N THR A 19 8.27 -21.46 -3.68
CA THR A 19 8.80 -20.11 -3.57
C THR A 19 10.28 -20.28 -3.32
N SER A 20 11.10 -19.95 -4.31
CA SER A 20 12.48 -19.57 -4.06
C SER A 20 12.46 -18.61 -2.88
N CYS A 21 13.08 -19.01 -1.78
CA CYS A 21 13.09 -18.27 -0.52
C CYS A 21 13.91 -16.99 -0.68
N MET A 22 13.36 -16.01 -1.39
CA MET A 22 13.78 -14.63 -1.21
C MET A 22 13.34 -14.25 0.19
N SER A 23 14.30 -14.07 1.09
CA SER A 23 14.10 -13.62 2.46
C SER A 23 13.17 -12.40 2.46
N VAL A 24 11.88 -12.63 2.72
CA VAL A 24 10.90 -11.57 2.78
C VAL A 24 11.20 -10.78 4.04
N THR A 25 11.79 -9.60 3.88
CA THR A 25 12.15 -8.76 5.03
C THR A 25 10.87 -8.28 5.71
N VAL A 26 10.45 -8.98 6.76
CA VAL A 26 9.39 -8.56 7.66
C VAL A 26 9.89 -7.43 8.58
N TYR A 27 8.96 -6.70 9.20
CA TYR A 27 9.33 -5.54 10.02
C TYR A 27 10.02 -5.92 11.35
N GLY A 28 9.71 -7.08 11.94
CA GLY A 28 10.22 -7.45 13.26
C GLY A 28 9.77 -6.47 14.36
N MET A 29 8.59 -5.87 14.19
CA MET A 29 8.05 -4.80 15.02
C MET A 29 7.54 -5.35 16.36
N THR A 30 7.97 -4.75 17.46
CA THR A 30 7.42 -5.04 18.79
C THR A 30 6.20 -4.17 19.09
N ALA A 31 5.41 -4.51 20.12
CA ALA A 31 4.35 -3.63 20.60
C ALA A 31 4.89 -2.25 21.03
N LYS A 32 6.11 -2.20 21.58
CA LYS A 32 6.77 -0.94 21.95
C LYS A 32 7.08 -0.07 20.73
N ASP A 33 7.48 -0.67 19.62
CA ASP A 33 7.70 0.06 18.37
C ASP A 33 6.38 0.61 17.79
N VAL A 34 5.29 -0.16 17.93
CA VAL A 34 3.94 0.31 17.56
C VAL A 34 3.53 1.51 18.41
N THR A 35 3.67 1.43 19.74
CA THR A 35 3.26 2.53 20.62
C THR A 35 4.12 3.77 20.43
N ALA A 36 5.41 3.61 20.13
CA ALA A 36 6.32 4.73 19.87
C ALA A 36 5.93 5.57 18.64
N LYS A 37 5.20 5.00 17.67
CA LYS A 37 4.71 5.74 16.49
C LYS A 37 3.59 6.74 16.84
N THR A 38 2.75 6.41 17.81
CA THR A 38 1.62 7.24 18.24
C THR A 38 1.45 7.20 19.76
N PRO A 39 2.42 7.73 20.55
CA PRO A 39 2.50 7.47 21.98
C PRO A 39 1.25 7.92 22.72
N LYS A 40 0.72 9.11 22.40
CA LYS A 40 -0.51 9.65 23.03
C LYS A 40 -1.76 8.80 22.79
N SER A 41 -1.79 8.02 21.71
CA SER A 41 -2.95 7.19 21.35
C SER A 41 -2.98 5.85 22.09
N TYR A 42 -1.87 5.44 22.72
CA TYR A 42 -1.77 4.19 23.49
C TYR A 42 -1.72 4.41 25.01
N VAL A 43 -2.25 5.54 25.48
CA VAL A 43 -2.34 5.86 26.91
C VAL A 43 -3.81 5.92 27.32
N ALA A 44 -4.18 5.23 28.39
CA ALA A 44 -5.54 5.28 28.92
C ALA A 44 -5.88 6.68 29.48
N GLY A 45 -7.14 7.10 29.37
CA GLY A 45 -7.61 8.40 29.88
C GLY A 45 -7.25 9.62 29.03
N THR A 46 -6.54 9.46 27.90
CA THR A 46 -6.16 10.58 27.00
C THR A 46 -7.14 10.80 25.85
N ASN A 47 -8.36 10.27 25.94
CA ASN A 47 -9.32 10.25 24.83
C ASN A 47 -8.72 9.57 23.58
N SER A 48 -8.12 8.39 23.77
CA SER A 48 -7.44 7.64 22.70
C SER A 48 -8.31 7.52 21.45
N ILE A 49 -7.71 7.81 20.29
CA ILE A 49 -8.34 7.62 18.98
C ILE A 49 -8.61 6.15 18.68
N TYR A 50 -7.99 5.22 19.39
CA TYR A 50 -8.27 3.79 19.28
C TYR A 50 -9.46 3.37 20.15
N GLY A 51 -9.88 4.20 21.09
CA GLY A 51 -11.06 3.98 21.92
C GLY A 51 -10.94 4.74 23.23
N PRO A 52 -11.80 5.74 23.49
CA PRO A 52 -11.60 6.66 24.62
C PRO A 52 -11.77 6.00 26.00
N LYS A 53 -12.52 4.88 26.05
CA LYS A 53 -12.78 4.11 27.27
C LYS A 53 -11.90 2.86 27.42
N LEU A 54 -10.89 2.69 26.57
CA LEU A 54 -10.00 1.53 26.68
C LEU A 54 -9.11 1.64 27.92
N SER A 55 -9.01 0.54 28.66
CA SER A 55 -8.03 0.39 29.72
C SER A 55 -6.62 0.29 29.15
N GLN A 56 -5.61 0.51 29.98
CA GLN A 56 -4.22 0.38 29.53
C GLN A 56 -3.91 -1.06 29.07
N ALA A 57 -4.48 -2.07 29.74
CA ALA A 57 -4.33 -3.47 29.34
C ALA A 57 -4.90 -3.71 27.94
N GLN A 58 -6.10 -3.19 27.64
CA GLN A 58 -6.71 -3.32 26.31
C GLN A 58 -5.89 -2.57 25.25
N LEU A 59 -5.39 -1.36 25.54
CA LEU A 59 -4.50 -0.62 24.63
C LEU A 59 -3.21 -1.38 24.34
N ASN A 60 -2.63 -2.03 25.36
CA ASN A 60 -1.46 -2.89 25.17
C ASN A 60 -1.79 -4.10 24.28
N SER A 61 -2.96 -4.71 24.44
CA SER A 61 -3.42 -5.80 23.55
C SER A 61 -3.65 -5.32 22.11
N VAL A 62 -4.17 -4.11 21.92
CA VAL A 62 -4.29 -3.49 20.57
C VAL A 62 -2.91 -3.29 19.95
N ALA A 63 -1.94 -2.78 20.72
CA ALA A 63 -0.57 -2.59 20.26
C ALA A 63 0.07 -3.93 19.86
N GLN A 64 -0.14 -4.98 20.67
CA GLN A 64 0.36 -6.32 20.35
C GLN A 64 -0.31 -6.92 19.11
N ALA A 65 -1.64 -6.84 18.98
CA ALA A 65 -2.35 -7.32 17.80
C ALA A 65 -1.90 -6.59 16.52
N THR A 66 -1.60 -5.30 16.63
CA THR A 66 -1.06 -4.48 15.55
C THR A 66 0.37 -4.90 15.17
N ALA A 67 1.25 -5.13 16.15
CA ALA A 67 2.61 -5.64 15.92
C ALA A 67 2.58 -7.01 15.24
N ASP A 68 1.70 -7.91 15.71
CA ASP A 68 1.47 -9.22 15.12
C ASP A 68 1.01 -9.12 13.66
N PHE A 69 0.07 -8.23 13.35
CA PHE A 69 -0.35 -7.96 11.98
C PHE A 69 0.83 -7.48 11.12
N MET A 70 1.59 -6.50 11.60
CA MET A 70 2.76 -5.96 10.89
C MET A 70 3.79 -7.05 10.57
N ASN A 71 4.05 -7.97 11.50
CA ASN A 71 5.04 -9.02 11.31
C ASN A 71 4.56 -10.18 10.44
N LYS A 72 3.28 -10.52 10.51
CA LYS A 72 2.71 -11.69 9.82
C LYS A 72 2.18 -11.37 8.43
N LYS A 73 1.79 -10.12 8.17
CA LYS A 73 1.03 -9.74 6.98
C LYS A 73 1.70 -8.65 6.14
N ILE A 74 2.60 -7.85 6.72
CA ILE A 74 3.21 -6.72 6.03
C ILE A 74 4.69 -6.95 5.78
N THR A 75 5.13 -6.65 4.57
CA THR A 75 6.52 -6.76 4.14
C THR A 75 7.05 -5.38 3.77
N LYS A 76 8.38 -5.20 3.85
CA LYS A 76 9.01 -3.90 3.55
C LYS A 76 8.89 -3.50 2.07
N ASN A 77 8.68 -4.45 1.16
CA ASN A 77 8.57 -4.21 -0.28
C ASN A 77 7.13 -4.03 -0.80
N MET A 78 6.11 -4.15 0.05
CA MET A 78 4.72 -3.85 -0.34
C MET A 78 4.53 -2.36 -0.62
N THR A 79 3.80 -2.06 -1.68
CA THR A 79 3.33 -0.71 -1.99
C THR A 79 2.33 -0.22 -0.93
N THR A 80 2.09 1.10 -0.86
CA THR A 80 1.06 1.67 0.02
C THR A 80 -0.31 1.04 -0.23
N ASP A 81 -0.74 0.93 -1.48
CA ASP A 81 -2.05 0.37 -1.84
C ASP A 81 -2.16 -1.11 -1.43
N ALA A 82 -1.10 -1.91 -1.63
CA ALA A 82 -1.08 -3.30 -1.19
C ALA A 82 -1.19 -3.43 0.34
N LYS A 83 -0.47 -2.58 1.08
CA LYS A 83 -0.55 -2.52 2.56
C LYS A 83 -1.97 -2.20 3.03
N ILE A 84 -2.61 -1.19 2.44
CA ILE A 84 -3.99 -0.81 2.73
C ILE A 84 -4.95 -1.97 2.44
N MET A 85 -4.82 -2.61 1.27
CA MET A 85 -5.65 -3.75 0.88
C MET A 85 -5.51 -4.93 1.86
N VAL A 86 -4.28 -5.25 2.29
CA VAL A 86 -4.03 -6.32 3.26
C VAL A 86 -4.66 -6.01 4.62
N ALA A 87 -4.54 -4.77 5.11
CA ALA A 87 -5.17 -4.33 6.36
C ALA A 87 -6.71 -4.35 6.27
N TYR A 88 -7.24 -3.80 5.18
CA TYR A 88 -8.66 -3.78 4.86
C TYR A 88 -9.26 -5.20 4.88
N ASN A 89 -8.67 -6.13 4.12
CA ASN A 89 -9.11 -7.51 4.05
C ASN A 89 -8.91 -8.25 5.37
N HIS A 90 -7.86 -7.94 6.13
CA HIS A 90 -7.66 -8.53 7.44
C HIS A 90 -8.83 -8.21 8.38
N ILE A 91 -9.24 -6.95 8.45
CA ILE A 91 -10.37 -6.54 9.31
C ILE A 91 -11.68 -7.10 8.74
N LYS A 92 -11.98 -6.85 7.46
CA LYS A 92 -13.22 -7.28 6.80
C LYS A 92 -13.50 -8.78 6.98
N ASN A 93 -12.47 -9.61 6.83
CA ASN A 93 -12.62 -11.07 6.84
C ASN A 93 -12.50 -11.70 8.23
N ASN A 94 -11.90 -11.01 9.21
CA ASN A 94 -11.70 -11.56 10.55
C ASN A 94 -12.55 -10.88 11.62
N THR A 95 -13.37 -9.89 11.28
CA THR A 95 -14.30 -9.25 12.21
C THR A 95 -15.72 -9.72 11.94
N THR A 96 -16.37 -10.22 12.99
CA THR A 96 -17.82 -10.44 13.04
C THR A 96 -18.48 -9.12 13.42
N TYR A 97 -19.44 -8.68 12.60
CA TYR A 97 -20.24 -7.50 12.95
C TYR A 97 -21.11 -7.83 14.17
N VAL A 98 -21.13 -6.93 15.13
CA VAL A 98 -22.01 -6.99 16.30
C VAL A 98 -22.57 -5.60 16.56
N ASP A 99 -23.73 -5.53 17.20
CA ASP A 99 -24.24 -4.25 17.68
C ASP A 99 -23.24 -3.57 18.61
N TRP A 100 -23.28 -2.24 18.61
CA TRP A 100 -22.31 -1.37 19.29
C TRP A 100 -22.16 -1.66 20.80
N ASN A 101 -23.16 -2.28 21.44
CA ASN A 101 -23.17 -2.64 22.87
C ASN A 101 -23.04 -4.15 23.13
N ALA A 102 -23.00 -4.99 22.08
CA ALA A 102 -23.12 -6.45 22.21
C ALA A 102 -21.79 -7.16 22.49
N ALA A 103 -20.66 -6.45 22.44
CA ALA A 103 -19.35 -7.01 22.80
C ALA A 103 -18.44 -5.96 23.45
N GLU A 104 -17.54 -6.43 24.31
CA GLU A 104 -16.49 -5.62 24.89
C GLU A 104 -15.64 -4.96 23.78
N GLY A 105 -15.55 -3.63 23.82
CA GLY A 105 -14.77 -2.89 22.84
C GLY A 105 -15.32 -2.90 21.42
N ALA A 106 -16.61 -3.20 21.21
CA ALA A 106 -17.22 -3.22 19.88
C ALA A 106 -17.07 -1.89 19.11
N ASN A 107 -16.92 -0.76 19.81
CA ASN A 107 -16.68 0.57 19.21
C ASN A 107 -15.22 1.04 19.29
N THR A 108 -14.28 0.12 19.48
CA THR A 108 -12.85 0.45 19.67
C THR A 108 -11.97 -0.45 18.82
N ALA A 109 -10.70 -0.07 18.68
CA ALA A 109 -9.68 -0.87 18.01
C ALA A 109 -9.42 -2.21 18.72
N TYR A 110 -9.95 -2.42 19.94
CA TYR A 110 -9.95 -3.73 20.61
C TYR A 110 -10.71 -4.80 19.81
N THR A 111 -11.50 -4.39 18.82
CA THR A 111 -11.99 -5.24 17.73
C THR A 111 -10.89 -6.07 17.07
N LEU A 112 -9.64 -5.57 16.98
CA LEU A 112 -8.48 -6.36 16.48
C LEU A 112 -8.19 -7.58 17.36
N VAL A 113 -8.54 -7.53 18.64
CA VAL A 113 -8.31 -8.59 19.63
C VAL A 113 -9.53 -9.51 19.70
N THR A 114 -10.72 -8.93 19.94
CA THR A 114 -11.96 -9.69 20.15
C THR A 114 -12.54 -10.29 18.88
N LYS A 115 -12.16 -9.75 17.70
CA LYS A 115 -12.72 -10.12 16.40
C LYS A 115 -14.23 -9.85 16.30
N LYS A 116 -14.76 -8.99 17.17
CA LYS A 116 -16.17 -8.56 17.19
C LYS A 116 -16.20 -7.04 17.28
N GLY A 117 -16.85 -6.38 16.32
CA GLY A 117 -16.94 -4.93 16.32
C GLY A 117 -18.03 -4.38 15.43
N ALA A 118 -18.52 -3.20 15.78
CA ALA A 118 -19.40 -2.36 14.97
C ALA A 118 -18.58 -1.49 14.01
N CYS A 119 -19.23 -0.55 13.31
CA CYS A 119 -18.59 0.38 12.38
C CYS A 119 -17.40 1.14 13.01
N SER A 120 -17.58 1.72 14.21
CA SER A 120 -16.51 2.41 14.95
C SER A 120 -15.31 1.48 15.25
N GLY A 121 -15.59 0.23 15.63
CA GLY A 121 -14.56 -0.75 15.96
C GLY A 121 -13.67 -1.05 14.76
N MET A 122 -14.26 -1.38 13.61
CA MET A 122 -13.53 -1.64 12.37
C MET A 122 -12.77 -0.40 11.87
N CYS A 123 -13.39 0.79 11.95
CA CYS A 123 -12.77 2.05 11.57
C CYS A 123 -11.53 2.39 12.43
N ARG A 124 -11.62 2.21 13.76
CA ARG A 124 -10.49 2.44 14.68
C ARG A 124 -9.42 1.36 14.56
N SER A 125 -9.79 0.12 14.27
CA SER A 125 -8.84 -0.94 13.92
C SER A 125 -8.03 -0.57 12.68
N MET A 126 -8.69 -0.09 11.61
CA MET A 126 -7.99 0.33 10.39
C MET A 126 -7.05 1.51 10.64
N LYS A 127 -7.48 2.48 11.47
CA LYS A 127 -6.64 3.59 11.92
C LYS A 127 -5.37 3.10 12.61
N ALA A 128 -5.48 2.17 13.57
CA ALA A 128 -4.33 1.61 14.29
C ALA A 128 -3.34 0.89 13.34
N LEU A 129 -3.86 0.09 12.40
CA LEU A 129 -3.01 -0.59 11.42
C LEU A 129 -2.32 0.41 10.46
N CYS A 130 -3.03 1.44 10.00
CA CYS A 130 -2.46 2.49 9.15
C CYS A 130 -1.35 3.27 9.86
N ASP A 131 -1.56 3.65 11.12
CA ASP A 131 -0.55 4.35 11.92
C ASP A 131 0.74 3.52 12.08
N ALA A 132 0.60 2.23 12.34
CA ALA A 132 1.75 1.31 12.41
C ALA A 132 2.51 1.21 11.07
N MET A 133 1.77 1.23 9.95
CA MET A 133 2.32 1.23 8.59
C MET A 133 2.89 2.59 8.16
N GLY A 134 2.66 3.67 8.91
CA GLY A 134 3.01 5.04 8.52
C GLY A 134 2.15 5.59 7.40
N ILE A 135 0.91 5.11 7.27
CA ILE A 135 -0.05 5.53 6.26
C ILE A 135 -1.02 6.50 6.91
N GLU A 136 -1.15 7.68 6.30
CA GLU A 136 -2.07 8.71 6.77
C GLU A 136 -3.52 8.22 6.65
N CYS A 137 -4.21 8.21 7.78
CA CYS A 137 -5.57 7.70 7.93
C CYS A 137 -6.31 8.54 8.96
N TYR A 138 -7.58 8.84 8.71
CA TYR A 138 -8.45 9.59 9.61
C TYR A 138 -9.63 8.72 10.05
N TYR A 139 -10.11 8.96 11.27
CA TYR A 139 -11.38 8.44 11.77
C TYR A 139 -12.45 9.51 11.48
N VAL A 140 -13.39 9.19 10.61
CA VAL A 140 -14.48 10.10 10.21
C VAL A 140 -15.76 9.68 10.90
N HIS A 141 -16.47 10.67 11.44
CA HIS A 141 -17.81 10.50 12.00
C HIS A 141 -18.80 11.23 11.10
N SER A 142 -19.89 10.55 10.74
CA SER A 142 -21.06 11.18 10.15
C SER A 142 -21.59 12.30 11.03
N ILE A 143 -22.10 13.37 10.42
CA ILE A 143 -22.85 14.42 11.13
C ILE A 143 -24.36 14.16 11.12
N ALA A 144 -24.82 13.12 10.43
CA ALA A 144 -26.23 12.75 10.32
C ALA A 144 -26.63 11.56 11.21
N ASN A 145 -25.66 10.73 11.63
CA ASN A 145 -25.89 9.54 12.45
C ASN A 145 -24.57 9.06 13.10
N ASP A 146 -24.63 7.95 13.83
CA ASP A 146 -23.47 7.37 14.52
C ASP A 146 -22.54 6.52 13.62
N HIS A 147 -22.62 6.65 12.28
CA HIS A 147 -21.78 5.85 11.38
C HIS A 147 -20.37 6.42 11.25
N GLN A 148 -19.35 5.55 11.24
CA GLN A 148 -17.95 5.95 11.12
C GLN A 148 -17.17 5.11 10.11
N TRP A 149 -16.28 5.78 9.39
CA TRP A 149 -15.43 5.19 8.34
C TRP A 149 -14.07 5.89 8.30
N ASN A 150 -13.19 5.49 7.38
CA ASN A 150 -11.86 6.08 7.24
C ASN A 150 -11.72 6.95 6.00
N LEU A 151 -10.94 8.02 6.12
CA LEU A 151 -10.26 8.65 4.98
C LEU A 151 -8.81 8.19 5.00
N ILE A 152 -8.32 7.62 3.90
CA ILE A 152 -6.98 7.01 3.81
C ILE A 152 -6.22 7.57 2.61
N ARG A 153 -4.94 7.87 2.82
CA ARG A 153 -4.01 8.35 1.80
C ARG A 153 -3.44 7.16 1.03
N PHE A 154 -3.80 7.02 -0.24
CA PHE A 154 -3.29 5.96 -1.10
C PHE A 154 -1.94 6.34 -1.71
N GLY A 155 -1.32 5.39 -2.41
CA GLY A 155 0.01 5.52 -3.00
C GLY A 155 0.13 6.65 -4.02
N ASP A 156 -0.96 6.95 -4.75
CA ASP A 156 -1.11 8.10 -5.65
C ASP A 156 -1.12 9.45 -4.90
N GLY A 157 -1.03 9.44 -3.58
CA GLY A 157 -1.04 10.62 -2.73
C GLY A 157 -2.43 11.20 -2.47
N ARG A 158 -3.50 10.61 -3.02
CA ARG A 158 -4.86 11.13 -2.84
C ARG A 158 -5.53 10.54 -1.60
N LEU A 159 -6.38 11.35 -0.97
CA LEU A 159 -7.18 10.93 0.17
C LEU A 159 -8.52 10.36 -0.32
N TYR A 160 -8.86 9.15 0.08
CA TYR A 160 -10.09 8.47 -0.35
C TYR A 160 -10.90 7.92 0.83
N HIS A 161 -12.20 7.78 0.63
CA HIS A 161 -13.08 7.05 1.54
C HIS A 161 -12.81 5.54 1.46
N VAL A 162 -12.74 4.94 2.65
CA VAL A 162 -12.71 3.49 2.86
C VAL A 162 -13.70 3.16 3.98
N ASP A 163 -14.76 2.44 3.66
CA ASP A 163 -15.78 1.99 4.61
C ASP A 163 -15.84 0.46 4.62
N ILE A 164 -15.20 -0.14 5.62
CA ILE A 164 -15.16 -1.59 5.79
C ILE A 164 -16.55 -2.15 6.10
N ASP A 165 -17.31 -1.44 6.93
CA ASP A 165 -18.60 -1.90 7.42
C ASP A 165 -19.66 -1.90 6.32
N ALA A 166 -19.78 -0.78 5.59
CA ALA A 166 -20.70 -0.67 4.46
C ALA A 166 -20.37 -1.68 3.36
N ASN A 167 -19.08 -1.87 3.03
CA ASN A 167 -18.67 -2.83 2.00
C ASN A 167 -18.89 -4.28 2.43
N LYS A 168 -18.70 -4.59 3.71
CA LYS A 168 -18.99 -5.92 4.27
C LYS A 168 -20.49 -6.20 4.17
N SER A 169 -21.33 -5.25 4.57
CA SER A 169 -22.79 -5.36 4.52
C SER A 169 -23.33 -5.46 3.08
N ALA A 170 -22.72 -4.74 2.14
CA ALA A 170 -23.09 -4.78 0.73
C ALA A 170 -22.61 -6.06 0.00
N GLY A 171 -21.68 -6.82 0.59
CA GLY A 171 -21.03 -7.97 -0.05
C GLY A 171 -20.07 -7.59 -1.20
N LYS A 172 -19.77 -6.30 -1.37
CA LYS A 172 -18.91 -5.75 -2.43
C LYS A 172 -18.21 -4.46 -1.98
N ASP A 173 -17.07 -4.17 -2.59
CA ASP A 173 -16.20 -3.05 -2.20
C ASP A 173 -16.60 -1.75 -2.91
N ILE A 174 -17.80 -1.23 -2.61
CA ILE A 174 -18.34 0.00 -3.24
C ILE A 174 -17.59 1.25 -2.75
N ILE A 175 -17.32 1.32 -1.45
CA ILE A 175 -16.65 2.44 -0.80
C ILE A 175 -15.23 1.98 -0.42
N TYR A 176 -14.45 1.63 -1.44
CA TYR A 176 -13.02 1.33 -1.31
C TYR A 176 -12.27 2.20 -2.31
N LYS A 177 -11.35 3.05 -1.81
CA LYS A 177 -10.65 4.04 -2.64
C LYS A 177 -11.65 4.95 -3.39
N SER A 178 -12.74 5.35 -2.71
CA SER A 178 -13.81 6.17 -3.30
C SER A 178 -13.60 7.66 -3.06
N LEU A 179 -13.94 8.50 -4.05
CA LEU A 179 -13.97 9.96 -3.92
C LEU A 179 -15.28 10.49 -3.33
N ALA A 180 -16.28 9.62 -3.16
CA ALA A 180 -17.58 9.98 -2.63
C ALA A 180 -17.99 9.05 -1.49
N HIS A 181 -18.84 9.58 -0.61
CA HIS A 181 -19.46 8.84 0.48
C HIS A 181 -20.92 9.29 0.60
N PRO A 182 -21.89 8.36 0.80
CA PRO A 182 -23.31 8.72 0.85
C PRO A 182 -23.70 9.49 2.11
N LEU A 183 -22.95 9.34 3.21
CA LEU A 183 -23.21 10.05 4.46
C LEU A 183 -22.40 11.35 4.57
N PRO A 184 -23.01 12.44 5.06
CA PRO A 184 -22.33 13.71 5.25
C PRO A 184 -21.36 13.64 6.45
N PHE A 185 -20.30 14.44 6.41
CA PHE A 185 -19.32 14.59 7.49
C PHE A 185 -18.81 16.03 7.55
N ASP A 186 -18.16 16.41 8.65
CA ASP A 186 -17.53 17.72 8.79
C ASP A 186 -16.29 17.82 7.88
N LYS A 187 -16.44 18.52 6.75
CA LYS A 187 -15.35 18.71 5.77
C LYS A 187 -14.24 19.64 6.28
N ASN A 188 -14.47 20.43 7.32
CA ASN A 188 -13.47 21.34 7.88
C ASN A 188 -12.54 20.62 8.88
N ALA A 189 -12.97 19.49 9.43
CA ALA A 189 -12.18 18.68 10.36
C ALA A 189 -11.07 17.85 9.69
N TYR A 190 -11.08 17.73 8.36
CA TYR A 190 -10.17 16.85 7.61
C TYR A 190 -9.62 17.53 6.35
N PRO A 191 -8.46 17.10 5.83
CA PRO A 191 -8.05 17.48 4.49
C PRO A 191 -9.10 17.08 3.44
N ALA A 192 -9.21 17.85 2.36
CA ALA A 192 -10.19 17.58 1.32
C ALA A 192 -10.01 16.19 0.69
N VAL A 193 -11.13 15.53 0.42
CA VAL A 193 -11.16 14.26 -0.32
C VAL A 193 -10.59 14.50 -1.72
N GLY A 194 -9.75 13.57 -2.19
CA GLY A 194 -9.04 13.69 -3.46
C GLY A 194 -7.85 14.65 -3.44
N ALA A 195 -7.61 15.40 -2.34
CA ALA A 195 -6.41 16.23 -2.22
C ALA A 195 -5.16 15.36 -2.33
N VAL A 196 -4.16 15.82 -3.07
CA VAL A 196 -2.86 15.14 -3.19
C VAL A 196 -1.96 15.55 -2.03
N LYS A 197 -1.17 14.60 -1.49
CA LYS A 197 -0.17 14.86 -0.45
C LYS A 197 0.79 15.95 -0.92
N VAL A 198 0.80 17.08 -0.21
CA VAL A 198 1.82 18.11 -0.40
C VAL A 198 3.10 17.66 0.28
N GLN A 199 4.15 17.46 -0.50
CA GLN A 199 5.46 17.11 0.00
C GLN A 199 6.17 18.33 0.54
N LYS A 200 6.81 18.20 1.71
CA LYS A 200 7.66 19.26 2.24
C LYS A 200 8.95 19.33 1.43
N PRO A 201 9.46 20.54 1.14
CA PRO A 201 10.78 20.69 0.55
C PRO A 201 11.84 19.98 1.37
N ALA A 202 12.85 19.45 0.68
CA ALA A 202 13.99 18.87 1.34
C ALA A 202 14.71 19.92 2.21
N SER A 203 15.35 19.46 3.29
CA SER A 203 16.17 20.34 4.11
C SER A 203 17.35 20.90 3.31
N PRO A 204 17.76 22.17 3.53
CA PRO A 204 18.90 22.75 2.82
C PRO A 204 20.15 21.85 2.89
N GLY A 205 20.81 21.66 1.75
CA GLY A 205 22.06 20.87 1.65
C GLY A 205 21.89 19.35 1.51
N LYS A 206 20.67 18.81 1.51
CA LYS A 206 20.39 17.40 1.18
C LYS A 206 19.17 17.30 0.28
N HIS A 207 19.23 16.42 -0.72
CA HIS A 207 18.09 16.14 -1.59
C HIS A 207 17.52 17.42 -2.27
N THR A 208 18.36 18.27 -2.83
CA THR A 208 17.94 19.58 -3.39
C THR A 208 17.89 19.62 -4.91
N MET A 209 18.31 18.56 -5.59
CA MET A 209 18.51 18.58 -7.05
C MET A 209 17.20 18.38 -7.81
N LEU A 210 17.10 18.99 -9.00
CA LEU A 210 16.14 18.62 -10.03
C LEU A 210 16.69 17.47 -10.88
N ALA A 211 15.80 16.66 -11.45
CA ALA A 211 16.16 15.45 -12.17
C ALA A 211 17.00 15.72 -13.44
N ASP A 212 16.88 16.90 -14.03
CA ASP A 212 17.63 17.28 -15.24
C ASP A 212 18.93 18.07 -14.95
N GLN A 213 19.21 18.38 -13.68
CA GLN A 213 20.39 19.13 -13.29
C GLN A 213 21.65 18.27 -13.35
N GLU A 214 22.76 18.86 -13.78
CA GLU A 214 24.06 18.21 -13.72
C GLU A 214 24.41 17.84 -12.26
N GLY A 215 24.85 16.60 -12.04
CA GLY A 215 25.10 16.07 -10.70
C GLY A 215 23.86 15.51 -9.99
N ALA A 216 22.69 15.47 -10.65
CA ALA A 216 21.55 14.70 -10.17
C ALA A 216 21.88 13.20 -10.11
N ILE A 217 21.63 12.59 -8.96
CA ILE A 217 21.90 11.18 -8.68
C ILE A 217 20.61 10.53 -8.19
N LEU A 218 20.27 9.43 -8.83
CA LEU A 218 19.17 8.57 -8.43
C LEU A 218 19.67 7.13 -8.39
N ASN A 219 19.49 6.49 -7.25
CA ASN A 219 19.85 5.09 -7.06
C ASN A 219 18.59 4.26 -6.86
N GLU A 220 18.20 3.54 -7.91
CA GLU A 220 17.08 2.60 -7.89
C GLU A 220 17.49 1.21 -7.41
N VAL A 221 16.52 0.54 -6.79
CA VAL A 221 16.56 -0.87 -6.43
C VAL A 221 15.18 -1.50 -6.66
N TYR A 222 15.17 -2.78 -6.97
CA TYR A 222 13.95 -3.53 -7.30
C TYR A 222 13.58 -4.53 -6.20
N GLY A 223 12.28 -4.68 -5.94
CA GLY A 223 11.77 -5.62 -4.93
C GLY A 223 12.43 -5.46 -3.57
N ASN A 224 13.11 -6.50 -3.09
CA ASN A 224 13.82 -6.50 -1.81
C ASN A 224 15.28 -5.97 -1.95
N ASN A 225 15.43 -4.73 -2.41
CA ASN A 225 16.73 -4.05 -2.61
C ASN A 225 17.66 -4.71 -3.64
N MET A 226 17.12 -5.40 -4.64
CA MET A 226 17.92 -6.03 -5.70
C MET A 226 18.41 -4.99 -6.72
N LYS A 227 19.59 -5.22 -7.30
CA LYS A 227 20.14 -4.48 -8.45
C LYS A 227 20.29 -5.45 -9.62
N PRO A 228 19.26 -5.59 -10.47
CA PRO A 228 19.30 -6.50 -11.60
C PRO A 228 20.34 -6.06 -12.63
N GLN A 229 20.85 -7.03 -13.40
CA GLN A 229 21.74 -6.72 -14.50
C GLN A 229 21.00 -5.98 -15.63
N ASN A 230 21.68 -5.01 -16.22
CA ASN A 230 21.17 -4.30 -17.38
C ASN A 230 21.52 -5.08 -18.66
N LYS A 231 20.54 -5.21 -19.55
CA LYS A 231 20.70 -5.81 -20.89
C LYS A 231 19.94 -4.97 -21.92
N MET A 232 20.41 -5.01 -23.16
CA MET A 232 19.75 -4.29 -24.26
C MET A 232 18.52 -5.06 -24.73
N TYR A 233 17.38 -4.38 -24.78
CA TYR A 233 16.16 -4.87 -25.41
C TYR A 233 15.57 -3.76 -26.26
N GLU A 234 15.32 -4.03 -27.54
CA GLU A 234 14.72 -3.05 -28.45
C GLU A 234 15.51 -1.72 -28.52
N GLY A 235 16.84 -1.79 -28.43
CA GLY A 235 17.71 -0.62 -28.44
C GLY A 235 17.74 0.17 -27.13
N VAL A 236 17.07 -0.31 -26.07
CA VAL A 236 17.01 0.36 -24.76
C VAL A 236 17.69 -0.51 -23.68
N PRO A 237 18.59 0.05 -22.86
CA PRO A 237 19.15 -0.66 -21.72
C PRO A 237 18.07 -0.83 -20.63
N CYS A 238 17.72 -2.07 -20.32
CA CYS A 238 16.72 -2.39 -19.29
C CYS A 238 17.30 -3.25 -18.17
N SER A 239 16.89 -2.98 -16.93
CA SER A 239 17.07 -3.89 -15.81
C SER A 239 16.26 -5.16 -16.04
N SER A 240 16.95 -6.30 -16.06
CA SER A 240 16.36 -7.62 -16.30
C SER A 240 15.76 -8.19 -15.00
N ILE A 241 14.44 -8.10 -14.84
CA ILE A 241 13.72 -8.50 -13.61
C ILE A 241 12.94 -9.81 -13.80
N ASP A 242 12.70 -10.57 -12.73
CA ASP A 242 11.93 -11.82 -12.78
C ASP A 242 10.51 -11.69 -12.18
N SER A 243 9.71 -12.76 -12.22
CA SER A 243 8.30 -12.79 -11.82
C SER A 243 8.02 -12.57 -10.32
N SER A 244 9.05 -12.42 -9.48
CA SER A 244 8.92 -12.07 -8.06
C SER A 244 8.94 -10.55 -7.81
N ILE A 245 9.42 -9.76 -8.78
CA ILE A 245 9.59 -8.32 -8.65
C ILE A 245 8.33 -7.63 -9.16
N ASN A 246 7.71 -6.77 -8.35
CA ASN A 246 6.64 -5.87 -8.79
C ASN A 246 6.82 -4.43 -8.30
N THR A 247 7.93 -4.14 -7.62
CA THR A 247 8.18 -2.82 -7.08
C THR A 247 9.57 -2.31 -7.43
N ILE A 248 9.66 -0.99 -7.51
CA ILE A 248 10.89 -0.22 -7.60
C ILE A 248 10.92 0.78 -6.44
N LYS A 249 12.12 1.10 -5.96
CA LYS A 249 12.35 2.04 -4.87
C LYS A 249 13.62 2.84 -5.15
N PHE A 250 13.64 4.08 -4.72
CA PHE A 250 14.82 4.95 -4.80
C PHE A 250 15.36 5.19 -3.40
N THR A 251 16.65 4.96 -3.18
CA THR A 251 17.23 5.01 -1.83
C THR A 251 17.65 6.43 -1.48
N SER A 252 17.23 6.96 -0.33
CA SER A 252 17.67 8.29 0.12
C SER A 252 19.19 8.36 0.32
N SER A 253 19.82 7.31 0.84
CA SER A 253 21.26 7.32 1.16
C SER A 253 22.18 7.56 -0.04
N ASN A 254 21.72 7.25 -1.25
CA ASN A 254 22.52 7.30 -2.49
C ASN A 254 21.83 8.12 -3.60
N SER A 255 20.91 9.02 -3.24
CA SER A 255 20.19 9.87 -4.21
C SER A 255 20.09 11.30 -3.68
N ASN A 256 19.88 12.29 -4.56
CA ASN A 256 19.91 13.71 -4.18
C ASN A 256 18.81 14.60 -4.80
N LEU A 257 17.79 14.01 -5.44
CA LEU A 257 16.63 14.74 -5.96
C LEU A 257 15.73 15.29 -4.83
N ASP A 258 15.12 16.45 -5.04
CA ASP A 258 14.10 17.04 -4.14
C ASP A 258 12.73 16.37 -4.31
N PRO A 259 12.24 15.59 -3.32
CA PRO A 259 10.96 14.91 -3.43
C PRO A 259 9.77 15.86 -3.69
N SER A 260 9.83 17.10 -3.22
CA SER A 260 8.75 18.08 -3.41
C SER A 260 8.62 18.60 -4.83
N LYS A 261 9.66 18.40 -5.64
CA LYS A 261 9.73 18.85 -7.03
C LYS A 261 9.52 17.73 -8.04
N HIS A 262 9.33 16.48 -7.60
CA HIS A 262 9.25 15.34 -8.51
C HIS A 262 8.02 14.45 -8.31
N THR A 263 7.66 13.78 -9.39
CA THR A 263 6.69 12.69 -9.43
C THR A 263 7.33 11.46 -10.08
N ILE A 264 6.73 10.31 -9.82
CA ILE A 264 7.08 9.05 -10.49
C ILE A 264 5.92 8.67 -11.39
N SER A 265 6.20 8.43 -12.65
CA SER A 265 5.23 7.92 -13.62
C SER A 265 5.67 6.54 -14.13
N VAL A 266 4.73 5.60 -14.17
CA VAL A 266 4.98 4.22 -14.58
C VAL A 266 4.17 3.91 -15.83
N ILE A 267 4.87 3.56 -16.91
CA ILE A 267 4.30 3.42 -18.25
C ILE A 267 4.78 2.10 -18.87
N GLY A 268 3.88 1.33 -19.45
CA GLY A 268 4.25 0.17 -20.26
C GLY A 268 4.47 0.58 -21.71
N PHE A 269 5.52 0.11 -22.36
CA PHE A 269 5.73 0.27 -23.79
C PHE A 269 5.70 -1.09 -24.46
N MET A 270 4.75 -1.28 -25.36
CA MET A 270 4.63 -2.48 -26.18
C MET A 270 5.25 -2.24 -27.55
N LYS A 271 6.13 -3.14 -27.96
CA LYS A 271 6.63 -3.15 -29.34
C LYS A 271 5.57 -3.72 -30.28
N THR A 272 5.29 -2.98 -31.34
CA THR A 272 4.44 -3.39 -32.45
C THR A 272 5.23 -3.35 -33.77
N PRO A 273 4.71 -3.91 -34.88
CA PRO A 273 5.32 -3.75 -36.20
C PRO A 273 5.46 -2.28 -36.64
N TYR A 274 4.68 -1.37 -36.08
CA TYR A 274 4.66 0.06 -36.42
C TYR A 274 5.48 0.93 -35.45
N GLY A 275 6.19 0.30 -34.51
CA GLY A 275 6.97 0.99 -33.47
C GLY A 275 6.47 0.74 -32.05
N MET A 276 6.95 1.55 -31.11
CA MET A 276 6.63 1.43 -29.68
C MET A 276 5.35 2.18 -29.34
N VAL A 277 4.40 1.50 -28.72
CA VAL A 277 3.12 2.08 -28.28
C VAL A 277 3.09 2.14 -26.75
N ALA A 278 2.80 3.32 -26.21
CA ALA A 278 2.61 3.51 -24.78
C ALA A 278 1.28 2.90 -24.31
N LEU A 279 1.31 2.22 -23.17
CA LEU A 279 0.20 1.59 -22.50
C LEU A 279 0.01 2.27 -21.15
N ALA A 280 -1.12 2.94 -21.00
CA ALA A 280 -1.53 3.58 -19.77
C ALA A 280 -3.06 3.51 -19.62
N PRO A 281 -3.61 3.41 -18.39
CA PRO A 281 -5.05 3.38 -18.17
C PRO A 281 -5.67 4.68 -18.66
N ASP A 282 -6.64 4.58 -19.59
CA ASP A 282 -7.31 5.74 -20.19
C ASP A 282 -6.33 6.79 -20.77
N SER A 283 -5.19 6.32 -21.30
CA SER A 283 -4.08 7.14 -21.83
C SER A 283 -3.34 8.01 -20.80
N ASN A 284 -3.61 7.83 -19.50
CA ASN A 284 -2.94 8.56 -18.42
C ASN A 284 -1.96 7.65 -17.67
N PRO A 285 -0.66 8.00 -17.60
CA PRO A 285 0.31 7.27 -16.80
C PRO A 285 -0.15 7.10 -15.35
N VAL A 286 0.23 5.97 -14.75
CA VAL A 286 0.06 5.82 -13.30
C VAL A 286 1.14 6.66 -12.62
N SER A 287 0.72 7.70 -11.91
CA SER A 287 1.63 8.67 -11.27
C SER A 287 1.53 8.67 -9.75
N TYR A 288 2.66 8.91 -9.12
CA TYR A 288 2.84 8.94 -7.66
C TYR A 288 3.65 10.17 -7.24
N PRO A 289 3.37 10.79 -6.08
CA PRO A 289 4.33 11.68 -5.45
C PRO A 289 5.65 10.94 -5.22
N PHE A 290 6.78 11.54 -5.60
CA PHE A 290 8.09 10.93 -5.41
C PHE A 290 8.44 10.88 -3.91
N GLU A 291 8.76 9.72 -3.37
CA GLU A 291 9.19 9.57 -1.97
C GLU A 291 10.34 8.58 -1.90
N TYR A 292 11.43 8.95 -1.23
CA TYR A 292 12.53 8.02 -0.99
C TYR A 292 12.11 6.85 -0.11
N ASP A 293 12.79 5.72 -0.31
CA ASP A 293 12.67 4.50 0.49
C ASP A 293 11.26 3.90 0.54
N LYS A 294 10.36 4.38 -0.32
CA LYS A 294 9.01 3.88 -0.50
C LYS A 294 8.92 2.99 -1.75
N PRO A 295 8.34 1.78 -1.66
CA PRO A 295 8.11 0.95 -2.84
C PRO A 295 6.97 1.51 -3.71
N PHE A 296 7.26 1.71 -4.99
CA PHE A 296 6.30 2.07 -6.04
C PHE A 296 5.95 0.85 -6.87
N SER A 297 4.69 0.76 -7.32
CA SER A 297 4.25 -0.35 -8.17
C SER A 297 4.87 -0.23 -9.56
N LEU A 298 5.33 -1.35 -10.13
CA LEU A 298 5.66 -1.45 -11.55
C LEU A 298 4.42 -1.71 -12.43
N ASP A 299 3.25 -1.96 -11.82
CA ASP A 299 2.01 -2.19 -12.56
C ASP A 299 1.46 -0.88 -13.16
N PHE A 300 1.90 -0.58 -14.37
CA PHE A 300 1.40 0.51 -15.19
C PHE A 300 -0.08 0.36 -15.57
N THR A 301 -0.74 -0.79 -15.32
CA THR A 301 -2.16 -0.96 -15.69
C THR A 301 -3.13 -0.40 -14.67
N GLY A 302 -2.66 0.03 -13.49
CA GLY A 302 -3.50 0.55 -12.40
C GLY A 302 -4.41 -0.50 -11.76
N LYS A 303 -4.29 -1.78 -12.16
CA LYS A 303 -5.13 -2.89 -11.66
C LYS A 303 -4.56 -3.57 -10.42
N ASN A 304 -3.44 -3.07 -9.90
CA ASN A 304 -2.72 -3.61 -8.75
C ASN A 304 -2.41 -5.11 -8.88
N ARG A 305 -1.93 -5.50 -10.07
CA ARG A 305 -1.55 -6.88 -10.40
C ARG A 305 -0.43 -7.38 -9.48
N SER A 306 -0.46 -8.67 -9.16
CA SER A 306 0.68 -9.33 -8.54
C SER A 306 1.91 -9.35 -9.46
N ALA A 307 3.09 -9.59 -8.89
CA ALA A 307 4.34 -9.72 -9.67
C ALA A 307 4.24 -10.79 -10.77
N ALA A 308 3.65 -11.94 -10.45
CA ALA A 308 3.48 -13.03 -11.39
C ALA A 308 2.50 -12.66 -12.53
N GLU A 309 1.38 -12.01 -12.22
CA GLU A 309 0.40 -11.57 -13.22
C GLU A 309 0.96 -10.50 -14.14
N LEU A 310 1.65 -9.50 -13.58
CA LEU A 310 2.29 -8.44 -14.34
C LEU A 310 3.39 -9.00 -15.22
N SER A 311 4.24 -9.89 -14.69
CA SER A 311 5.30 -10.57 -15.44
C SER A 311 4.74 -11.35 -16.64
N LYS A 312 3.69 -12.15 -16.41
CA LYS A 312 3.02 -12.91 -17.48
C LYS A 312 2.44 -11.97 -18.55
N TYR A 313 1.79 -10.88 -18.13
CA TYR A 313 1.23 -9.89 -19.05
C TYR A 313 2.32 -9.21 -19.88
N CYS A 314 3.41 -8.77 -19.26
CA CYS A 314 4.51 -8.10 -19.94
C CYS A 314 5.22 -9.01 -20.95
N LYS A 315 5.50 -10.26 -20.58
CA LYS A 315 6.14 -11.23 -21.49
C LYS A 315 5.27 -11.54 -22.69
N LYS A 316 3.96 -11.77 -22.47
CA LYS A 316 3.01 -12.06 -23.55
C LYS A 316 2.94 -10.95 -24.60
N ASN A 317 3.07 -9.69 -24.17
CA ASN A 317 2.86 -8.52 -25.02
C ASN A 317 4.16 -7.78 -25.35
N ASN A 318 5.33 -8.40 -25.12
CA ASN A 318 6.64 -7.80 -25.37
C ASN A 318 6.81 -6.38 -24.76
N ILE A 319 6.47 -6.24 -23.47
CA ILE A 319 6.41 -4.93 -22.80
C ILE A 319 7.74 -4.58 -22.11
N ILE A 320 8.21 -3.35 -22.31
CA ILE A 320 9.22 -2.67 -21.50
C ILE A 320 8.50 -1.71 -20.56
N ILE A 321 8.84 -1.72 -19.27
CA ILE A 321 8.29 -0.77 -18.30
C ILE A 321 9.24 0.42 -18.21
N LYS A 322 8.74 1.62 -18.46
CA LYS A 322 9.42 2.89 -18.20
C LYS A 322 8.96 3.42 -16.85
N VAL A 323 9.93 3.70 -15.98
CA VAL A 323 9.72 4.45 -14.73
C VAL A 323 10.40 5.80 -14.91
N GLU A 324 9.61 6.86 -14.93
CA GLU A 324 10.06 8.22 -15.18
C GLU A 324 9.94 9.05 -13.91
N ILE A 325 11.03 9.74 -13.55
CA ILE A 325 11.08 10.71 -12.47
C ILE A 325 11.08 12.09 -13.13
N GLY A 326 9.91 12.69 -13.17
CA GLY A 326 9.66 13.98 -13.83
C GLY A 326 9.41 15.09 -12.82
N GLU A 327 9.74 16.31 -13.22
CA GLU A 327 9.49 17.50 -12.41
C GLU A 327 8.00 17.87 -12.36
N THR A 328 7.52 18.34 -11.21
CA THR A 328 6.10 18.71 -11.01
C THR A 328 5.70 19.99 -11.74
N ALA A 329 6.64 20.90 -11.98
CA ALA A 329 6.39 22.22 -12.55
C ALA A 329 6.74 22.35 -14.04
N SER A 330 7.39 21.34 -14.62
CA SER A 330 8.00 21.42 -15.95
C SER A 330 7.51 20.29 -16.85
N ASN A 331 6.75 20.63 -17.90
CA ASN A 331 6.44 19.73 -19.02
C ASN A 331 7.63 19.57 -19.98
N SER A 332 8.87 19.73 -19.51
CA SER A 332 10.06 19.72 -20.36
C SER A 332 10.32 18.38 -21.04
N GLY A 333 9.68 17.30 -20.57
CA GLY A 333 10.04 15.93 -20.95
C GLY A 333 11.46 15.55 -20.49
N ARG A 334 12.07 16.36 -19.62
CA ARG A 334 13.38 16.12 -19.02
C ARG A 334 13.17 15.52 -17.65
N GLY A 335 13.90 14.45 -17.39
CA GLY A 335 13.78 13.68 -16.16
C GLY A 335 14.70 12.47 -16.20
N MET A 336 14.85 11.82 -15.06
CA MET A 336 15.59 10.57 -14.97
C MET A 336 14.66 9.42 -15.31
N VAL A 337 15.16 8.44 -16.07
CA VAL A 337 14.36 7.31 -16.52
C VAL A 337 15.07 6.01 -16.18
N ALA A 338 14.32 5.08 -15.60
CA ALA A 338 14.72 3.68 -15.47
C ALA A 338 13.82 2.82 -16.36
N TYR A 339 14.42 1.84 -17.04
CA TYR A 339 13.69 0.85 -17.83
C TYR A 339 13.82 -0.53 -17.20
N ALA A 340 12.71 -1.24 -17.09
CA ALA A 340 12.68 -2.61 -16.57
C ALA A 340 12.01 -3.53 -17.58
N ARG A 341 12.52 -4.76 -17.67
CA ARG A 341 11.93 -5.79 -18.52
C ARG A 341 11.87 -7.11 -17.78
N TYR A 342 10.70 -7.73 -17.79
CA TYR A 342 10.56 -9.08 -17.27
C TYR A 342 11.26 -10.07 -18.19
N VAL A 343 12.25 -10.75 -17.63
CA VAL A 343 13.00 -11.83 -18.26
C VAL A 343 12.66 -13.14 -17.56
N ASN A 344 13.05 -14.26 -18.17
CA ASN A 344 12.81 -15.64 -17.73
C ASN A 344 11.40 -16.13 -18.00
#